data_AF-A0AAE1Y1M1-F1
#
_entry.id   AF-A0AAE1Y1M1-F1
#
_cell.length_a   1.000
_cell.length_b   1.000
_cell.length_c   1.000
_cell.angle_alpha   90.00
_cell.angle_beta   90.00
_cell.angle_gamma   90.00
#
_symmetry.space_group_name_H-M   'P 1'
#
loop_
_entity.id
_entity.type
_entity.pdbx_description
1 polymer ?
#
loop_
_entity_poly.entity_id
_entity_poly.type
_entity_poly.pdbx_seq_one_letter_code
_entity_poly.pdbx_strand_id
1 'polypeptide(L)'
;MPVRYLGIPLAAQRLKVTNYSPLVDRIADSISKWSAKSFSFSGRLEFITSVIQGVECYWLQCFPFPAAVVDKIHRLCRNFLWNSKRAPVAWEQICHPKEEGGLGIRHIQSWNVALLARVLWNVHRKADTLWVKWVNEVYLRGASVWDGNRRRVTLHSFDGLLIFGTGLPPHLLARQPWNAAIWKAIIPPKYSFILWLGLRGRLATRDRLTFLDEEHSCSLCINTMESADHLYFACPFSDYVWSHIRQWLSITRRMSTLHSAVKWLNKEKTGSSVQNKERTLALACTVYSLWRHRNEIIFEGKAPNPDGLIACIKITVCRIIFALFPYGF
;
A
#
# COMPACT_ATOMS: atom_id res chain seq x y z
N MET A 1 -8.98 9.42 2.39
CA MET A 1 -8.39 8.85 3.63
C MET A 1 -7.33 7.82 3.26
N PRO A 2 -6.18 7.74 3.96
CA PRO A 2 -5.24 6.66 3.75
C PRO A 2 -5.88 5.32 4.16
N VAL A 3 -5.85 4.34 3.26
CA VAL A 3 -6.38 2.99 3.53
C VAL A 3 -5.46 2.31 4.55
N ARG A 4 -6.01 1.66 5.57
CA ARG A 4 -5.22 0.87 6.54
C ARG A 4 -5.16 -0.59 6.09
N TYR A 5 -3.97 -1.18 6.12
CA TYR A 5 -3.76 -2.61 5.84
C TYR A 5 -2.92 -3.21 6.96
N LEU A 6 -3.42 -4.28 7.58
CA LEU A 6 -2.78 -4.94 8.74
C LEU A 6 -2.37 -3.94 9.85
N GLY A 7 -3.21 -2.93 10.10
CA GLY A 7 -2.97 -1.89 11.09
C GLY A 7 -2.04 -0.75 10.67
N ILE A 8 -1.41 -0.83 9.50
CA ILE A 8 -0.50 0.20 8.97
C ILE A 8 -1.22 1.09 7.96
N PRO A 9 -1.04 2.43 8.01
CA PRO A 9 -1.55 3.32 6.98
C PRO A 9 -0.77 3.15 5.67
N LEU A 10 -1.46 2.76 4.60
CA LEU A 10 -0.91 2.77 3.25
C LEU A 10 -0.87 4.21 2.74
N ALA A 11 0.34 4.74 2.57
CA ALA A 11 0.58 6.05 1.99
C ALA A 11 1.40 5.91 0.69
N ALA A 12 1.02 6.66 -0.34
CA ALA A 12 1.79 6.75 -1.59
C ALA A 12 3.07 7.61 -1.44
N GLN A 13 3.26 8.22 -0.27
CA GLN A 13 4.38 9.11 0.07
C GLN A 13 4.98 8.69 1.41
N ARG A 14 6.17 9.23 1.74
CA ARG A 14 6.83 9.03 3.04
C ARG A 14 5.86 9.35 4.18
N LEU A 15 5.77 8.44 5.15
CA LEU A 15 4.90 8.60 6.31
C LEU A 15 5.33 9.83 7.12
N LYS A 16 4.43 10.79 7.24
CA LYS A 16 4.56 11.93 8.16
C LYS A 16 4.38 11.47 9.61
N VAL A 17 4.93 12.22 10.56
CA VAL A 17 4.81 11.99 12.02
C VAL A 17 3.35 11.77 12.46
N THR A 18 2.38 12.44 11.83
CA THR A 18 0.95 12.29 12.13
C THR A 18 0.41 10.89 11.84
N ASN A 19 0.98 10.15 10.89
CA ASN A 19 0.54 8.80 10.54
C ASN A 19 0.94 7.74 11.59
N TYR A 20 1.87 8.08 12.48
CA TYR A 20 2.30 7.21 13.58
C TYR A 20 1.42 7.38 14.83
N SER A 21 0.42 8.28 14.83
CA SER A 21 -0.49 8.42 15.97
C SER A 21 -1.14 7.10 16.38
N PRO A 22 -1.63 6.22 15.47
CA PRO A 22 -2.28 4.99 15.89
C PRO A 22 -1.36 4.02 16.64
N LEU A 23 -0.05 4.08 16.37
CA LEU A 23 0.95 3.31 17.11
C LEU A 23 1.14 3.88 18.52
N VAL A 24 1.33 5.20 18.62
CA VAL A 24 1.53 5.88 19.89
C VAL A 24 0.29 5.74 20.78
N ASP A 25 -0.90 5.87 20.21
CA ASP A 25 -2.18 5.70 20.91
C ASP A 25 -2.31 4.26 21.42
N ARG A 26 -2.00 3.25 20.59
CA ARG A 26 -2.01 1.84 21.01
C ARG A 26 -1.03 1.55 22.15
N ILE A 27 0.15 2.15 22.12
CA ILE A 27 1.15 2.04 23.20
C ILE A 27 0.61 2.70 24.46
N ALA A 28 0.08 3.92 24.37
CA ALA A 28 -0.49 4.65 25.50
C ALA A 28 -1.68 3.90 26.12
N ASP A 29 -2.58 3.33 25.30
CA ASP A 29 -3.72 2.52 25.73
C ASP A 29 -3.28 1.23 26.41
N SER A 30 -2.19 0.62 25.94
CA SER A 30 -1.62 -0.56 26.59
C SER A 30 -1.05 -0.17 27.95
N ILE A 31 -0.26 0.91 28.03
CA ILE A 31 0.28 1.42 29.29
C ILE A 31 -0.84 1.76 30.28
N SER A 32 -1.90 2.45 29.88
CA SER A 32 -2.99 2.84 30.79
C SER A 32 -3.75 1.64 31.36
N LYS A 33 -4.07 0.65 30.52
CA LYS A 33 -4.74 -0.60 30.94
C LYS A 33 -3.92 -1.39 31.95
N TRP A 34 -2.60 -1.42 31.76
CA TRP A 34 -1.70 -2.17 32.64
C TRP A 34 -1.27 -1.35 33.87
N SER A 35 -1.25 -0.01 33.80
CA SER A 35 -0.97 0.85 34.96
C SER A 35 -2.05 0.76 36.04
N ALA A 36 -3.28 0.38 35.70
CA ALA A 36 -4.36 0.15 36.68
C ALA A 36 -4.14 -1.11 37.55
N LYS A 37 -3.26 -2.02 37.12
CA LYS A 37 -2.87 -3.23 37.84
C LYS A 37 -1.47 -2.95 38.40
N SER A 38 -1.34 -2.69 39.70
CA SER A 38 -0.05 -2.31 40.30
C SER A 38 1.08 -3.29 39.94
N PHE A 39 2.08 -2.84 39.16
CA PHE A 39 3.26 -3.63 38.80
C PHE A 39 4.47 -3.26 39.65
N SER A 40 5.24 -4.29 40.02
CA SER A 40 6.63 -4.12 40.46
C SER A 40 7.49 -3.52 39.34
N PHE A 41 8.63 -2.93 39.70
CA PHE A 41 9.58 -2.38 38.72
C PHE A 41 9.97 -3.42 37.65
N SER A 42 10.30 -4.65 38.08
CA SER A 42 10.61 -5.75 37.17
C SER A 42 9.44 -6.11 36.26
N GLY A 43 8.20 -6.08 36.77
CA GLY A 43 7.01 -6.33 35.96
C GLY A 43 6.80 -5.26 34.88
N ARG A 44 7.11 -4.00 35.17
CA ARG A 44 7.05 -2.92 34.17
C ARG A 44 8.13 -3.06 33.11
N LEU A 45 9.34 -3.45 33.50
CA LEU A 45 10.42 -3.73 32.57
C LEU A 45 10.06 -4.89 31.63
N GLU A 46 9.52 -5.98 32.17
CA GLU A 46 9.08 -7.13 31.40
C GLU A 46 7.93 -6.77 30.46
N PHE A 47 6.99 -5.95 30.91
CA PHE A 47 5.91 -5.43 30.06
C PHE A 47 6.44 -4.61 28.88
N ILE A 48 7.42 -3.73 29.11
CA ILE A 48 8.03 -2.94 28.04
C ILE A 48 8.71 -3.86 27.02
N THR A 49 9.51 -4.81 27.48
CA THR A 49 10.31 -5.68 26.59
C THR A 49 9.46 -6.67 25.81
N SER A 50 8.42 -7.24 26.41
CA SER A 50 7.56 -8.25 25.77
C SER A 50 6.42 -7.64 24.94
N VAL A 51 5.69 -6.66 25.48
CA VAL A 51 4.49 -6.11 24.84
C VAL A 51 4.83 -4.90 23.99
N ILE A 52 5.41 -3.86 24.59
CA ILE A 52 5.64 -2.57 23.91
C ILE A 52 6.62 -2.77 22.74
N GLN A 53 7.78 -3.37 23.00
CA GLN A 53 8.76 -3.63 21.95
C GLN A 53 8.27 -4.64 20.90
N GLY A 54 7.35 -5.56 21.27
CA GLY A 54 6.68 -6.44 20.29
C GLY A 54 5.83 -5.65 19.30
N VAL A 55 5.01 -4.72 19.80
CA VAL A 55 4.18 -3.83 18.98
C VAL A 55 5.04 -2.93 18.09
N GLU A 56 6.11 -2.36 18.64
CA GLU A 56 7.04 -1.50 17.90
C GLU A 56 7.79 -2.27 16.82
N CYS A 57 8.29 -3.47 17.12
CA CYS A 57 9.09 -4.28 16.20
C CYS A 57 8.37 -4.55 14.87
N TYR A 58 7.05 -4.70 14.89
CA TYR A 58 6.25 -4.82 13.65
C TYR A 58 6.36 -3.57 12.77
N TRP A 59 6.29 -2.38 13.36
CA TRP A 59 6.39 -1.11 12.62
C TRP A 59 7.83 -0.80 12.19
N LEU A 60 8.82 -1.14 13.03
CA LEU A 60 10.25 -0.93 12.75
C LEU A 60 10.74 -1.76 11.56
N GLN A 61 10.08 -2.87 11.23
CA GLN A 61 10.41 -3.68 10.06
C GLN A 61 9.94 -3.07 8.73
N CYS A 62 8.93 -2.19 8.78
CA CYS A 62 8.29 -1.67 7.58
C CYS A 62 8.84 -0.31 7.13
N PHE A 63 9.16 0.58 8.08
CA PHE A 63 9.50 1.98 7.77
C PHE A 63 10.64 2.53 8.63
N PRO A 64 11.38 3.54 8.12
CA PRO A 64 12.29 4.31 8.93
C PRO A 64 11.52 5.20 9.93
N PHE A 65 11.87 5.11 11.20
CA PHE A 65 11.20 5.85 12.28
C PHE A 65 11.74 7.28 12.42
N PRO A 66 10.89 8.32 12.41
CA PRO A 66 11.31 9.68 12.72
C PRO A 66 11.71 9.83 14.19
N ALA A 67 12.80 10.56 14.48
CA ALA A 67 13.26 10.82 15.85
C ALA A 67 12.15 11.35 16.77
N ALA A 68 11.31 12.28 16.28
CA ALA A 68 10.19 12.83 17.04
C ALA A 68 9.14 11.79 17.50
N VAL A 69 8.98 10.67 16.77
CA VAL A 69 8.10 9.56 17.18
C VAL A 69 8.78 8.71 18.23
N VAL A 70 10.07 8.42 18.04
CA VAL A 70 10.90 7.70 19.00
C VAL A 70 10.89 8.42 20.36
N ASP A 71 11.07 9.74 20.39
CA ASP A 71 11.05 10.53 21.63
C ASP A 71 9.71 10.47 22.35
N LYS A 72 8.59 10.44 21.61
CA LYS A 72 7.26 10.29 22.20
C LYS A 72 7.12 8.92 22.87
N ILE A 73 7.55 7.87 22.20
CA ILE A 73 7.51 6.50 22.72
C ILE A 73 8.43 6.35 23.93
N HIS A 74 9.67 6.84 23.85
CA HIS A 74 10.61 6.86 24.97
C HIS A 74 10.03 7.57 26.18
N ARG A 75 9.39 8.74 26.01
CA ARG A 75 8.71 9.44 27.11
C ARG A 75 7.62 8.61 27.77
N LEU A 76 6.80 7.89 27.00
CA LEU A 76 5.75 7.03 27.53
C LEU A 76 6.33 5.86 28.34
N CYS A 77 7.30 5.14 27.76
CA CYS A 77 7.95 4.01 28.41
C CYS A 77 8.69 4.43 29.68
N ARG A 78 9.39 5.58 29.64
CA ARG A 78 10.12 6.15 30.76
C ARG A 78 9.20 6.52 31.91
N ASN A 79 8.10 7.22 31.63
CA ASN A 79 7.15 7.62 32.66
C ASN A 79 6.48 6.39 33.29
N PHE A 80 6.19 5.36 32.49
CA PHE A 80 5.65 4.10 32.97
C PHE A 80 6.64 3.35 33.86
N LEU A 81 7.87 3.15 33.40
CA LEU A 81 8.90 2.40 34.13
C LEU A 81 9.13 2.99 35.53
N TRP A 82 9.30 4.32 35.61
CA TRP A 82 9.63 5.02 36.86
C TRP A 82 8.42 5.50 37.67
N ASN A 83 7.18 5.28 37.19
CA ASN A 83 5.95 5.86 37.75
C ASN A 83 5.99 7.38 37.97
N SER A 84 6.84 8.09 37.25
CA SER A 84 7.08 9.50 37.50
C SER A 84 7.56 10.19 36.24
N LYS A 85 7.41 11.51 36.19
CA LYS A 85 7.95 12.32 35.10
C LYS A 85 9.47 12.49 35.18
N ARG A 86 10.08 12.20 36.34
CA ARG A 86 11.53 12.34 36.60
C ARG A 86 12.17 10.97 36.63
N ALA A 87 12.85 10.61 35.55
CA ALA A 87 13.64 9.40 35.50
C ALA A 87 15.01 9.64 36.18
N PRO A 88 15.44 8.76 37.09
CA PRO A 88 16.77 8.84 37.71
C PRO A 88 17.91 8.50 36.74
N VAL A 89 17.62 7.77 35.66
CA VAL A 89 18.62 7.31 34.68
C VAL A 89 18.18 7.73 33.27
N ALA A 90 19.16 8.14 32.46
CA ALA A 90 18.94 8.47 31.05
C ALA A 90 18.42 7.23 30.29
N TRP A 91 17.52 7.43 29.33
CA TRP A 91 16.88 6.30 28.63
C TRP A 91 17.89 5.51 27.80
N GLU A 92 18.90 6.21 27.26
CA GLU A 92 19.98 5.64 26.46
C GLU A 92 20.80 4.65 27.30
N GLN A 93 21.12 5.00 28.55
CA GLN A 93 21.86 4.11 29.47
C GLN A 93 21.08 2.84 29.80
N ILE A 94 19.75 2.95 29.93
CA ILE A 94 18.87 1.81 30.19
C ILE A 94 18.87 0.82 29.02
N CYS A 95 19.10 1.31 27.80
CA CYS A 95 19.10 0.49 26.59
C CYS A 95 20.34 -0.38 26.40
N HIS A 96 21.39 -0.19 27.19
CA HIS A 96 22.58 -1.03 27.12
C HIS A 96 22.28 -2.49 27.53
N PRO A 97 23.09 -3.45 27.05
CA PRO A 97 23.04 -4.83 27.52
C PRO A 97 23.20 -4.92 29.04
N LYS A 98 22.65 -5.99 29.64
CA LYS A 98 22.77 -6.23 31.09
C LYS A 98 24.23 -6.36 31.55
N GLU A 99 25.10 -6.84 30.66
CA GLU A 99 26.54 -6.97 30.87
C GLU A 99 27.24 -5.60 31.02
N GLU A 100 26.73 -4.57 30.34
CA GLU A 100 27.23 -3.19 30.40
C GLU A 100 26.50 -2.35 31.48
N GLY A 101 25.71 -2.98 32.34
CA GLY A 101 24.96 -2.30 33.42
C GLY A 101 23.63 -1.67 32.98
N GLY A 102 23.15 -1.96 31.76
CA GLY A 102 21.82 -1.55 31.31
C GLY A 102 20.71 -2.55 31.68
N LEU A 103 19.47 -2.25 31.30
CA LEU A 103 18.31 -3.15 31.55
C LEU A 103 18.00 -4.07 30.36
N GLY A 104 18.77 -3.99 29.26
CA GLY A 104 18.56 -4.83 28.07
C GLY A 104 17.37 -4.40 27.21
N ILE A 105 16.88 -3.16 27.35
CA ILE A 105 15.82 -2.62 26.49
C ILE A 105 16.42 -2.26 25.13
N ARG A 106 16.02 -2.94 24.05
CA ARG A 106 16.45 -2.58 22.68
C ARG A 106 16.25 -1.08 22.35
N HIS A 107 17.32 -0.42 21.93
CA HIS A 107 17.25 0.96 21.42
C HIS A 107 16.50 1.03 20.09
N ILE A 108 15.41 1.80 20.03
CA ILE A 108 14.45 1.79 18.91
C ILE A 108 15.12 2.14 17.58
N GLN A 109 15.96 3.18 17.54
CA GLN A 109 16.59 3.61 16.29
C GLN A 109 17.61 2.59 15.79
N SER A 110 18.45 2.05 16.67
CA SER A 110 19.45 1.04 16.31
C SER A 110 18.77 -0.24 15.81
N TRP A 111 17.69 -0.65 16.48
CA TRP A 111 16.91 -1.82 16.08
C TRP A 111 16.18 -1.60 14.75
N ASN A 112 15.66 -0.39 14.48
CA ASN A 112 15.06 -0.04 13.19
C ASN A 112 16.07 -0.19 12.05
N VAL A 113 17.27 0.36 12.21
CA VAL A 113 18.34 0.25 11.20
C VAL A 113 18.72 -1.22 10.99
N ALA A 114 18.89 -2.00 12.06
CA ALA A 114 19.23 -3.41 11.96
C ALA A 114 18.14 -4.24 11.25
N LEU A 115 16.86 -3.99 11.55
CA LEU A 115 15.74 -4.68 10.91
C LEU A 115 15.62 -4.34 9.43
N LEU A 116 15.77 -3.06 9.07
CA LEU A 116 15.76 -2.63 7.68
C LEU A 116 16.98 -3.19 6.92
N ALA A 117 18.16 -3.22 7.55
CA ALA A 117 19.36 -3.83 6.98
C ALA A 117 19.17 -5.34 6.74
N ARG A 118 18.48 -6.05 7.65
CA ARG A 118 18.12 -7.47 7.46
C ARG A 118 17.23 -7.66 6.22
N VAL A 119 16.25 -6.78 6.00
CA VAL A 119 15.42 -6.82 4.78
C VAL A 119 16.29 -6.57 3.53
N LEU A 120 17.24 -5.63 3.60
CA LEU A 120 18.16 -5.35 2.48
C LEU A 120 19.00 -6.57 2.15
N TRP A 121 19.54 -7.18 3.19
CA TRP A 121 20.36 -8.38 3.11
C TRP A 121 19.61 -9.54 2.47
N ASN A 122 18.33 -9.72 2.81
CA ASN A 122 17.48 -10.73 2.18
C ASN A 122 17.30 -10.49 0.68
N VAL A 123 17.16 -9.22 0.25
CA VAL A 123 17.08 -8.87 -1.18
C VAL A 123 18.41 -9.17 -1.87
N HIS A 124 19.53 -8.75 -1.27
CA HIS A 124 20.86 -8.95 -1.82
C HIS A 124 21.22 -10.43 -1.95
N ARG A 125 20.94 -11.24 -0.92
CA ARG A 125 21.15 -12.70 -0.94
C ARG A 125 20.14 -13.46 -1.78
N LYS A 126 19.16 -12.79 -2.41
CA LYS A 126 18.05 -13.40 -3.13
C LYS A 126 17.39 -14.52 -2.31
N ALA A 127 17.08 -14.22 -1.04
CA ALA A 127 16.41 -15.16 -0.15
C ALA A 127 15.17 -15.76 -0.82
N ASP A 128 14.93 -17.06 -0.60
CA ASP A 128 13.85 -17.80 -1.24
C ASP A 128 12.47 -17.45 -0.65
N THR A 129 12.02 -16.24 -0.92
CA THR A 129 10.70 -15.74 -0.52
C THR A 129 10.07 -15.03 -1.71
N LEU A 130 8.75 -15.17 -1.86
CA LEU A 130 8.02 -14.64 -3.02
C LEU A 130 8.24 -13.14 -3.23
N TRP A 131 8.24 -12.35 -2.15
CA TRP A 131 8.44 -10.91 -2.25
C TRP A 131 9.89 -10.55 -2.68
N VAL A 132 10.90 -11.31 -2.25
CA VAL A 132 12.30 -11.11 -2.68
C VAL A 132 12.46 -11.48 -4.14
N LYS A 133 11.88 -12.61 -4.59
CA LYS A 133 11.85 -13.00 -6.01
C LYS A 133 11.20 -11.92 -6.85
N TRP A 134 10.01 -11.46 -6.43
CA TRP A 134 9.30 -10.39 -7.10
C TRP A 134 10.11 -9.08 -7.19
N VAL A 135 10.73 -8.65 -6.09
CA VAL A 135 11.59 -7.44 -6.10
C VAL A 135 12.76 -7.61 -7.08
N ASN A 136 13.42 -8.77 -7.05
CA ASN A 136 14.57 -9.04 -7.91
C ASN A 136 14.21 -9.09 -9.39
N GLU A 137 13.14 -9.79 -9.74
CA GLU A 137 12.74 -10.02 -11.14
C GLU A 137 12.07 -8.77 -11.73
N VAL A 138 11.22 -8.11 -10.97
CA VAL A 138 10.39 -7.01 -11.48
C VAL A 138 11.11 -5.65 -11.41
N TYR A 139 11.80 -5.38 -10.30
CA TYR A 139 12.41 -4.06 -10.04
C TYR A 139 13.91 -4.03 -10.33
N LEU A 140 14.67 -5.01 -9.84
CA LEU A 140 16.12 -5.05 -10.04
C LEU A 140 16.47 -5.59 -11.44
N ARG A 141 15.67 -6.51 -11.99
CA ARG A 141 15.88 -7.14 -13.31
C ARG A 141 17.31 -7.65 -13.49
N GLY A 142 17.82 -8.37 -12.48
CA GLY A 142 19.18 -8.91 -12.47
C GLY A 142 20.28 -7.93 -12.03
N ALA A 143 19.99 -6.65 -11.80
CA ALA A 143 20.96 -5.72 -11.23
C ALA A 143 21.22 -5.99 -9.74
N SER A 144 22.42 -5.69 -9.26
CA SER A 144 22.72 -5.69 -7.83
C SER A 144 21.99 -4.55 -7.15
N VAL A 145 21.59 -4.75 -5.90
CA VAL A 145 21.05 -3.68 -5.05
C VAL A 145 22.07 -2.55 -4.84
N TRP A 146 23.36 -2.87 -4.96
CA TRP A 146 24.48 -1.94 -4.80
C TRP A 146 24.87 -1.21 -6.08
N ASP A 147 24.37 -1.65 -7.25
CA ASP A 147 24.67 -0.99 -8.50
C ASP A 147 24.00 0.39 -8.49
N GLY A 148 24.81 1.44 -8.54
CA GLY A 148 24.42 2.85 -8.34
C GLY A 148 23.43 3.44 -9.35
N ASN A 149 22.70 2.62 -10.10
CA ASN A 149 21.62 3.05 -10.97
C ASN A 149 20.38 3.39 -10.12
N ARG A 150 20.44 4.57 -9.46
CA ARG A 150 19.45 5.22 -8.58
C ARG A 150 18.03 5.37 -9.18
N ARG A 151 17.75 4.83 -10.37
CA ARG A 151 16.56 5.10 -11.19
C ARG A 151 15.44 4.05 -11.08
N ARG A 152 15.68 2.87 -10.50
CA ARG A 152 14.71 1.73 -10.62
C ARG A 152 14.11 1.18 -9.33
N VAL A 153 14.72 1.38 -8.16
CA VAL A 153 14.25 0.76 -6.92
C VAL A 153 13.94 1.83 -5.86
N THR A 154 12.83 2.54 -6.00
CA THR A 154 12.23 3.25 -4.86
C THR A 154 11.38 2.24 -4.08
N LEU A 155 12.03 1.41 -3.29
CA LEU A 155 11.36 0.78 -2.17
C LEU A 155 11.25 1.87 -1.11
N HIS A 156 10.03 2.33 -0.81
CA HIS A 156 9.80 3.40 0.17
C HIS A 156 10.34 3.04 1.59
N SER A 157 10.64 1.77 1.84
CA SER A 157 11.34 1.26 3.03
C SER A 157 12.86 1.48 2.99
N PHE A 158 13.47 1.61 1.81
CA PHE A 158 14.92 1.74 1.59
C PHE A 158 15.39 3.15 1.23
N ASP A 159 14.48 4.06 0.84
CA ASP A 159 14.82 5.49 0.68
C ASP A 159 15.40 6.09 1.98
N GLY A 160 15.16 5.47 3.14
CA GLY A 160 15.74 5.87 4.43
C GLY A 160 17.09 5.22 4.76
N LEU A 161 17.47 4.11 4.13
CA LEU A 161 18.72 3.40 4.44
C LEU A 161 19.86 3.73 3.45
N LEU A 162 19.53 4.20 2.24
CA LEU A 162 20.52 4.50 1.18
C LEU A 162 20.69 6.00 0.88
N ILE A 163 20.20 6.89 1.74
CA ILE A 163 20.28 8.35 1.51
C ILE A 163 20.74 9.08 2.78
N PHE A 164 22.05 8.98 3.06
CA PHE A 164 22.81 10.23 3.15
C PHE A 164 22.95 10.74 1.71
N GLY A 165 22.19 11.78 1.37
CA GLY A 165 22.39 12.55 0.14
C GLY A 165 21.56 12.14 -1.09
N THR A 166 20.73 13.09 -1.51
CA THR A 166 19.98 13.17 -2.79
C THR A 166 18.56 12.60 -2.78
N GLY A 167 17.58 13.51 -2.80
CA GLY A 167 16.16 13.21 -2.85
C GLY A 167 15.75 12.40 -4.07
N LEU A 168 14.54 11.82 -3.98
CA LEU A 168 13.87 11.16 -5.10
C LEU A 168 14.01 11.99 -6.38
N PRO A 169 14.24 11.36 -7.55
CA PRO A 169 14.15 12.04 -8.83
C PRO A 169 12.84 12.85 -8.92
N PRO A 170 12.89 14.15 -9.29
CA PRO A 170 11.71 15.01 -9.33
C PRO A 170 10.55 14.46 -10.16
N HIS A 171 10.80 13.57 -11.13
CA HIS A 171 9.77 12.95 -11.97
C HIS A 171 8.98 11.81 -11.27
N LEU A 172 9.53 11.16 -10.24
CA LEU A 172 8.80 10.16 -9.42
C LEU A 172 7.94 10.83 -8.33
N LEU A 173 8.33 12.03 -7.91
CA LEU A 173 7.52 12.94 -7.08
C LEU A 173 6.64 13.89 -7.91
N ALA A 174 6.85 13.95 -9.24
CA ALA A 174 6.04 14.79 -10.10
C ALA A 174 4.58 14.37 -9.96
N ARG A 175 3.71 15.37 -9.74
CA ARG A 175 2.27 15.17 -9.80
C ARG A 175 1.95 14.53 -11.14
N GLN A 176 1.73 13.22 -11.12
CA GLN A 176 1.34 12.51 -12.31
C GLN A 176 0.03 13.13 -12.82
N PRO A 177 -0.09 13.41 -14.13
CA PRO A 177 -1.22 14.15 -14.68
C PRO A 177 -2.56 13.42 -14.43
N TRP A 178 -2.51 12.11 -14.21
CA TRP A 178 -3.65 11.26 -13.92
C TRP A 178 -4.02 11.20 -12.42
N ASN A 179 -3.19 11.66 -11.49
CA ASN A 179 -3.48 11.56 -10.04
C ASN A 179 -4.77 12.31 -9.66
N ALA A 180 -4.94 13.55 -10.11
CA ALA A 180 -6.16 14.32 -9.83
C ALA A 180 -7.42 13.68 -10.45
N ALA A 181 -7.25 12.92 -11.54
CA ALA A 181 -8.35 12.28 -12.23
C ALA A 181 -8.91 11.07 -11.47
N ILE A 182 -8.04 10.31 -10.79
CA ILE A 182 -8.41 9.07 -10.11
C ILE A 182 -8.75 9.24 -8.63
N TRP A 183 -8.27 10.31 -7.99
CA TRP A 183 -8.54 10.60 -6.58
C TRP A 183 -9.67 11.63 -6.40
N LYS A 184 -10.76 11.48 -7.16
CA LYS A 184 -11.97 12.29 -7.01
C LYS A 184 -12.83 11.72 -5.88
N ALA A 185 -13.47 12.59 -5.08
CA ALA A 185 -14.30 12.18 -3.94
C ALA A 185 -15.45 11.22 -4.30
N ILE A 186 -15.93 11.29 -5.56
CA ILE A 186 -16.96 10.40 -6.09
C ILE A 186 -16.51 8.94 -6.22
N ILE A 187 -15.20 8.68 -6.33
CA ILE A 187 -14.66 7.34 -6.52
C ILE A 187 -14.27 6.79 -5.15
N PRO A 188 -14.89 5.68 -4.70
CA PRO A 188 -14.49 5.10 -3.42
C PRO A 188 -13.02 4.66 -3.44
N PRO A 189 -12.27 4.81 -2.33
CA PRO A 189 -10.82 4.63 -2.31
C PRO A 189 -10.31 3.29 -2.84
N LYS A 190 -11.07 2.21 -2.67
CA LYS A 190 -10.71 0.88 -3.17
C LYS A 190 -10.61 0.82 -4.70
N TYR A 191 -11.48 1.52 -5.42
CA TYR A 191 -11.48 1.56 -6.88
C TYR A 191 -10.31 2.43 -7.37
N SER A 192 -10.13 3.61 -6.77
CA SER A 192 -9.00 4.50 -7.06
C SER A 192 -7.65 3.81 -6.82
N PHE A 193 -7.54 2.98 -5.79
CA PHE A 193 -6.30 2.28 -5.45
C PHE A 193 -5.89 1.26 -6.52
N ILE A 194 -6.82 0.42 -7.00
CA ILE A 194 -6.52 -0.54 -8.07
C ILE A 194 -6.22 0.18 -9.39
N LEU A 195 -6.99 1.21 -9.73
CA LEU A 195 -6.71 2.03 -10.92
C LEU A 195 -5.34 2.72 -10.85
N TRP A 196 -4.95 3.23 -9.67
CA TRP A 196 -3.62 3.78 -9.40
C TRP A 196 -2.52 2.73 -9.60
N LEU A 197 -2.70 1.51 -9.07
CA LEU A 197 -1.73 0.42 -9.29
C LEU A 197 -1.61 0.05 -10.77
N GLY A 198 -2.74 -0.04 -11.48
CA GLY A 198 -2.78 -0.32 -12.92
C GLY A 198 -2.05 0.73 -13.75
N LEU A 199 -2.29 2.02 -13.48
CA LEU A 199 -1.59 3.13 -14.15
C LEU A 199 -0.08 3.13 -13.86
N ARG A 200 0.34 2.69 -12.68
CA ARG A 200 1.77 2.52 -12.37
C ARG A 200 2.37 1.23 -12.95
N GLY A 201 1.56 0.39 -13.59
CA GLY A 201 1.97 -0.94 -14.04
C GLY A 201 2.47 -1.80 -12.89
N ARG A 202 1.83 -1.75 -11.72
CA ARG A 202 2.24 -2.46 -10.50
C ARG A 202 1.29 -3.60 -10.10
N LEU A 203 0.36 -3.96 -10.97
CA LEU A 203 -0.54 -5.09 -10.75
C LEU A 203 0.19 -6.41 -10.99
N ALA A 204 -0.24 -7.46 -10.30
CA ALA A 204 0.31 -8.80 -10.40
C ALA A 204 -0.31 -9.58 -11.57
N THR A 205 -0.07 -9.09 -12.79
CA THR A 205 -0.46 -9.75 -14.05
C THR A 205 0.56 -10.83 -14.42
N ARG A 206 0.16 -11.86 -15.17
CA ARG A 206 1.05 -13.01 -15.44
C ARG A 206 2.33 -12.65 -16.22
N ASP A 207 2.31 -11.63 -17.07
CA ASP A 207 3.51 -11.05 -17.71
C ASP A 207 4.58 -10.56 -16.72
N ARG A 208 4.20 -10.26 -15.48
CA ARG A 208 5.10 -9.82 -14.40
C ARG A 208 5.41 -10.90 -13.37
N LEU A 209 4.77 -12.06 -13.50
CA LEU A 209 4.91 -13.20 -12.60
C LEU A 209 5.61 -14.37 -13.32
N THR A 210 6.36 -14.12 -14.39
CA THR A 210 7.09 -15.14 -15.16
C THR A 210 8.12 -15.91 -14.34
N PHE A 211 8.46 -15.42 -13.15
CA PHE A 211 9.34 -16.11 -12.19
C PHE A 211 8.62 -17.18 -11.34
N LEU A 212 7.29 -17.23 -11.43
CA LEU A 212 6.49 -18.35 -10.94
C LEU A 212 6.30 -19.31 -12.11
N ASP A 213 6.52 -20.60 -11.85
CA ASP A 213 6.37 -21.68 -12.84
C ASP A 213 4.87 -22.01 -13.02
N GLU A 214 4.12 -21.03 -13.53
CA GLU A 214 2.67 -21.11 -13.76
C GLU A 214 2.35 -20.81 -15.22
N GLU A 215 1.22 -21.34 -15.72
CA GLU A 215 0.72 -20.99 -17.04
C GLU A 215 0.57 -19.47 -17.20
N HIS A 216 1.14 -18.88 -18.26
CA HIS A 216 1.11 -17.43 -18.47
C HIS A 216 -0.13 -16.93 -19.24
N SER A 217 -1.04 -17.86 -19.58
CA SER A 217 -2.30 -17.58 -20.28
C SER A 217 -3.23 -16.68 -19.46
N CYS A 218 -4.11 -15.92 -20.10
CA CYS A 218 -5.10 -15.09 -19.42
C CYS A 218 -6.15 -15.97 -18.75
N SER A 219 -6.41 -15.76 -17.45
CA SER A 219 -7.38 -16.56 -16.70
C SER A 219 -8.84 -16.32 -17.13
N LEU A 220 -9.11 -15.28 -17.94
CA LEU A 220 -10.44 -14.97 -18.46
C LEU A 220 -10.70 -15.57 -19.85
N CYS A 221 -9.72 -15.50 -20.76
CA CYS A 221 -9.91 -15.97 -22.15
C CYS A 221 -9.05 -17.18 -22.54
N ILE A 222 -8.05 -17.53 -21.74
CA ILE A 222 -7.14 -18.69 -21.88
C ILE A 222 -6.24 -18.64 -23.14
N ASN A 223 -6.55 -17.80 -24.12
CA ASN A 223 -5.94 -17.83 -25.46
C ASN A 223 -4.66 -17.01 -25.62
N THR A 224 -4.39 -16.06 -24.73
CA THR A 224 -3.27 -15.11 -24.90
C THR A 224 -2.61 -14.81 -23.58
N MET A 225 -1.36 -14.34 -23.60
CA MET A 225 -0.61 -14.00 -22.41
C MET A 225 -1.26 -12.83 -21.64
N GLU A 226 -1.38 -12.96 -20.32
CA GLU A 226 -2.01 -11.94 -19.49
C GLU A 226 -1.06 -10.74 -19.27
N SER A 227 -1.35 -9.63 -19.96
CA SER A 227 -0.81 -8.30 -19.64
C SER A 227 -1.91 -7.40 -19.09
N ALA A 228 -1.56 -6.26 -18.50
CA ALA A 228 -2.57 -5.29 -18.04
C ALA A 228 -3.46 -4.78 -19.18
N ASP A 229 -2.88 -4.48 -20.35
CA ASP A 229 -3.63 -3.98 -21.51
C ASP A 229 -4.53 -5.09 -22.11
N HIS A 230 -4.04 -6.34 -22.11
CA HIS A 230 -4.87 -7.48 -22.46
C HIS A 230 -6.02 -7.65 -21.47
N LEU A 231 -5.71 -7.80 -20.18
CA LEU A 231 -6.68 -8.03 -19.11
C LEU A 231 -7.80 -6.99 -19.13
N TYR A 232 -7.47 -5.71 -19.31
CA TYR A 232 -8.47 -4.65 -19.25
C TYR A 232 -9.17 -4.34 -20.57
N PHE A 233 -8.53 -4.50 -21.72
CA PHE A 233 -9.10 -4.00 -22.99
C PHE A 233 -9.05 -4.99 -24.14
N ALA A 234 -7.95 -5.73 -24.33
CA ALA A 234 -7.82 -6.62 -25.50
C ALA A 234 -8.43 -8.02 -25.29
N CYS A 235 -8.70 -8.41 -24.04
CA CYS A 235 -9.33 -9.68 -23.71
C CYS A 235 -10.78 -9.72 -24.25
N PRO A 236 -11.20 -10.78 -24.98
CA PRO A 236 -12.57 -10.90 -25.49
C PRO A 236 -13.63 -10.77 -24.39
N PHE A 237 -13.37 -11.34 -23.21
CA PHE A 237 -14.23 -11.20 -22.04
C PHE A 237 -14.38 -9.73 -21.62
N SER A 238 -13.26 -9.03 -21.47
CA SER A 238 -13.25 -7.63 -21.03
C SER A 238 -13.82 -6.69 -22.08
N ASP A 239 -13.57 -6.95 -23.37
CA ASP A 239 -14.14 -6.17 -24.47
C ASP A 239 -15.67 -6.29 -24.53
N TYR A 240 -16.22 -7.48 -24.29
CA TYR A 240 -17.66 -7.70 -24.14
C TYR A 240 -18.24 -6.92 -22.96
N VAL A 241 -17.57 -6.91 -21.80
CA VAL A 241 -18.00 -6.09 -20.65
C VAL A 241 -17.95 -4.60 -21.01
N TRP A 242 -16.86 -4.14 -21.64
CA TRP A 242 -16.72 -2.75 -22.05
C TRP A 242 -17.72 -2.32 -23.10
N SER A 243 -18.13 -3.16 -24.05
CA SER A 243 -19.13 -2.80 -25.06
C SER A 243 -20.46 -2.43 -24.40
N HIS A 244 -20.90 -3.21 -23.42
CA HIS A 244 -22.14 -2.97 -22.67
C HIS A 244 -22.07 -1.73 -21.78
N ILE A 245 -20.94 -1.50 -21.10
CA ILE A 245 -20.74 -0.30 -20.28
C ILE A 245 -20.65 0.96 -21.16
N ARG A 246 -19.97 0.87 -22.31
CA ARG A 246 -19.88 1.99 -23.26
C ARG A 246 -21.23 2.34 -23.87
N GLN A 247 -22.02 1.34 -24.27
CA GLN A 247 -23.38 1.55 -24.77
C GLN A 247 -24.26 2.21 -23.71
N TRP A 248 -24.21 1.72 -22.46
CA TRP A 248 -24.99 2.27 -21.35
C TRP A 248 -24.67 3.74 -21.05
N LEU A 249 -23.39 4.14 -21.11
CA LEU A 249 -22.93 5.50 -20.77
C LEU A 249 -22.71 6.40 -22.00
N SER A 250 -23.13 5.94 -23.19
CA SER A 250 -22.93 6.61 -24.46
C SER A 250 -21.47 7.04 -24.71
N ILE A 251 -20.52 6.13 -24.45
CA ILE A 251 -19.09 6.34 -24.70
C ILE A 251 -18.76 5.84 -26.10
N THR A 252 -18.41 6.76 -27.00
CA THR A 252 -18.13 6.43 -28.41
C THR A 252 -16.75 5.81 -28.62
N ARG A 253 -15.78 6.14 -27.77
CA ARG A 253 -14.38 5.74 -27.94
C ARG A 253 -14.11 4.33 -27.39
N ARG A 254 -13.41 3.50 -28.18
CA ARG A 254 -12.79 2.27 -27.68
C ARG A 254 -11.46 2.60 -26.99
N MET A 255 -11.23 2.02 -25.82
CA MET A 255 -10.02 2.24 -25.03
C MET A 255 -9.09 1.05 -25.20
N SER A 256 -7.78 1.31 -25.27
CA SER A 256 -6.75 0.26 -25.44
C SER A 256 -5.81 0.16 -24.22
N THR A 257 -5.64 1.24 -23.48
CA THR A 257 -4.74 1.33 -22.32
C THR A 257 -5.36 2.18 -21.23
N LEU A 258 -4.99 1.90 -19.96
CA LEU A 258 -5.49 2.68 -18.81
C LEU A 258 -5.09 4.15 -18.90
N HIS A 259 -3.88 4.43 -19.38
CA HIS A 259 -3.40 5.80 -19.58
C HIS A 259 -4.24 6.57 -20.60
N SER A 260 -4.61 5.92 -21.71
CA SER A 260 -5.46 6.54 -22.73
C SER A 260 -6.89 6.75 -22.22
N ALA A 261 -7.40 5.81 -21.43
CA ALA A 261 -8.71 5.91 -20.78
C ALA A 261 -8.79 7.12 -19.82
N VAL A 262 -7.78 7.31 -18.97
CA VAL A 262 -7.75 8.45 -18.04
C VAL A 262 -7.48 9.77 -18.77
N LYS A 263 -6.63 9.77 -19.80
CA LYS A 263 -6.41 10.95 -20.64
C LYS A 263 -7.70 11.39 -21.35
N TRP A 264 -8.51 10.43 -21.79
CA TRP A 264 -9.85 10.68 -22.34
C TRP A 264 -10.77 11.32 -21.30
N LEU A 265 -10.87 10.74 -20.09
CA LEU A 265 -11.67 11.32 -18.99
C LEU A 265 -11.32 12.79 -18.66
N ASN A 266 -10.05 13.17 -18.79
CA ASN A 266 -9.61 14.54 -18.53
C ASN A 266 -9.87 15.53 -19.68
N LYS A 267 -10.01 15.03 -20.92
CA LYS A 267 -10.20 15.86 -22.11
C LYS A 267 -11.66 15.99 -22.53
N GLU A 268 -12.51 15.05 -22.13
CA GLU A 268 -13.92 15.03 -22.47
C GLU A 268 -14.64 16.24 -21.83
N LYS A 269 -15.08 17.21 -22.65
CA LYS A 269 -15.96 18.31 -22.25
C LYS A 269 -17.40 18.13 -22.77
N THR A 270 -17.69 17.00 -23.40
CA THR A 270 -18.95 16.67 -24.07
C THR A 270 -19.89 15.90 -23.15
N GLY A 271 -20.84 16.61 -22.53
CA GLY A 271 -21.88 16.06 -21.65
C GLY A 271 -22.15 16.93 -20.42
N SER A 272 -23.19 16.58 -19.65
CA SER A 272 -23.48 17.25 -18.38
C SER A 272 -22.40 16.96 -17.33
N SER A 273 -22.29 17.82 -16.30
CA SER A 273 -21.36 17.61 -15.17
C SER A 273 -21.58 16.25 -14.47
N VAL A 274 -22.83 15.78 -14.42
CA VAL A 274 -23.21 14.50 -13.82
C VAL A 274 -22.79 13.31 -14.70
N GLN A 275 -23.04 13.36 -16.00
CA GLN A 275 -22.66 12.27 -16.91
C GLN A 275 -21.13 12.07 -16.95
N ASN A 276 -20.35 13.15 -16.86
CA ASN A 276 -18.88 13.06 -16.79
C ASN A 276 -18.39 12.45 -15.45
N LYS A 277 -19.11 12.71 -14.36
CA LYS A 277 -18.88 12.09 -13.05
C LYS A 277 -19.20 10.59 -13.09
N GLU A 278 -20.32 10.20 -13.69
CA GLU A 278 -20.73 8.80 -13.90
C GLU A 278 -19.71 8.03 -14.74
N ARG A 279 -19.28 8.58 -15.88
CA ARG A 279 -18.25 7.98 -16.73
C ARG A 279 -16.92 7.77 -15.99
N THR A 280 -16.52 8.76 -15.18
CA THR A 280 -15.30 8.64 -14.35
C THR A 280 -15.42 7.49 -13.34
N LEU A 281 -16.56 7.41 -12.66
CA LEU A 281 -16.83 6.35 -11.68
C LEU A 281 -16.90 4.97 -12.34
N ALA A 282 -17.61 4.86 -13.47
CA ALA A 282 -17.75 3.62 -14.20
C ALA A 282 -16.42 3.09 -14.73
N LEU A 283 -15.50 3.96 -15.16
CA LEU A 283 -14.15 3.54 -15.52
C LEU A 283 -13.46 2.84 -14.33
N ALA A 284 -13.43 3.51 -13.18
CA ALA A 284 -12.76 2.99 -11.99
C ALA A 284 -13.44 1.71 -11.45
N CYS A 285 -14.77 1.65 -11.47
CA CYS A 285 -15.54 0.47 -11.07
C CYS A 285 -15.28 -0.71 -12.00
N THR A 286 -15.28 -0.51 -13.33
CA THR A 286 -15.06 -1.59 -14.29
C THR A 286 -13.66 -2.18 -14.17
N VAL A 287 -12.63 -1.32 -14.06
CA VAL A 287 -11.22 -1.76 -13.88
C VAL A 287 -11.07 -2.58 -12.60
N TYR A 288 -11.63 -2.12 -11.48
CA TYR A 288 -11.62 -2.88 -10.24
C TYR A 288 -12.39 -4.19 -10.34
N SER A 289 -13.58 -4.18 -10.95
CA SER A 289 -14.44 -5.36 -11.05
C SER A 289 -13.80 -6.44 -11.92
N LEU A 290 -13.17 -6.07 -13.04
CA LEU A 290 -12.38 -6.99 -13.87
C LEU A 290 -11.20 -7.58 -13.09
N TRP A 291 -10.44 -6.73 -12.39
CA TRP A 291 -9.33 -7.18 -11.54
C TRP A 291 -9.77 -8.16 -10.45
N ARG A 292 -10.87 -7.82 -9.77
CA ARG A 292 -11.45 -8.64 -8.72
C ARG A 292 -11.95 -9.98 -9.27
N HIS A 293 -12.72 -9.95 -10.37
CA HIS A 293 -13.28 -11.16 -11.00
C HIS A 293 -12.18 -12.12 -11.45
N ARG A 294 -11.12 -11.60 -12.07
CA ARG A 294 -9.93 -12.39 -12.42
C ARG A 294 -9.30 -13.06 -11.19
N ASN A 295 -9.19 -12.35 -10.07
CA ASN A 295 -8.65 -12.94 -8.84
C ASN A 295 -9.59 -13.98 -8.22
N GLU A 296 -10.91 -13.79 -8.29
CA GLU A 296 -11.88 -14.80 -7.83
C GLU A 296 -11.82 -16.07 -8.67
N ILE A 297 -11.55 -15.98 -9.98
CA ILE A 297 -11.33 -17.17 -10.82
C ILE A 297 -10.06 -17.92 -10.37
N ILE A 298 -8.97 -17.20 -10.14
CA ILE A 298 -7.67 -17.81 -9.81
C ILE A 298 -7.66 -18.42 -8.40
N PHE A 299 -8.15 -17.68 -7.40
CA PHE A 299 -8.00 -18.06 -6.00
C PHE A 299 -9.23 -18.77 -5.43
N GLU A 300 -10.42 -18.52 -5.98
CA GLU A 300 -11.68 -19.11 -5.50
C GLU A 300 -12.27 -20.12 -6.50
N GLY A 301 -11.65 -20.33 -7.66
CA GLY A 301 -12.10 -21.30 -8.67
C GLY A 301 -13.45 -20.97 -9.32
N LYS A 302 -13.87 -19.69 -9.29
CA LYS A 302 -15.15 -19.28 -9.89
C LYS A 302 -15.11 -19.36 -11.42
N ALA A 303 -16.28 -19.57 -12.03
CA ALA A 303 -16.42 -19.53 -13.48
C ALA A 303 -16.47 -18.08 -14.04
N PRO A 304 -15.98 -17.83 -15.26
CA PRO A 304 -16.17 -16.56 -15.94
C PRO A 304 -17.66 -16.24 -16.15
N ASN A 305 -18.14 -15.12 -15.61
CA ASN A 305 -19.53 -14.67 -15.75
C ASN A 305 -19.59 -13.19 -16.18
N PRO A 306 -19.63 -12.89 -17.49
CA PRO A 306 -19.60 -11.52 -17.98
C PRO A 306 -20.89 -10.75 -17.67
N ASP A 307 -22.06 -11.38 -17.79
CA ASP A 307 -23.36 -10.70 -17.59
C ASP A 307 -23.59 -10.34 -16.12
N GLY A 308 -23.24 -11.25 -15.20
CA GLY A 308 -23.25 -10.96 -13.76
C GLY A 308 -22.31 -9.82 -13.39
N LEU A 309 -21.13 -9.75 -14.02
CA LEU A 309 -20.18 -8.67 -13.81
C LEU A 309 -20.72 -7.32 -14.31
N ILE A 310 -21.32 -7.29 -15.51
CA ILE A 310 -21.95 -6.09 -16.07
C ILE A 310 -23.06 -5.57 -15.14
N ALA A 311 -23.95 -6.46 -14.69
CA ALA A 311 -25.02 -6.11 -13.75
C ALA A 311 -24.46 -5.53 -12.44
N CYS A 312 -23.43 -6.18 -11.88
CA CYS A 312 -22.76 -5.72 -10.67
C CYS A 312 -22.15 -4.32 -10.82
N ILE A 313 -21.49 -4.05 -11.95
CA ILE A 313 -20.91 -2.72 -12.25
C ILE A 313 -22.01 -1.67 -12.34
N LYS A 314 -23.07 -1.91 -13.13
CA LYS A 314 -24.19 -0.97 -13.29
C LYS A 314 -24.84 -0.63 -11.96
N ILE A 315 -25.21 -1.65 -11.17
CA ILE A 315 -25.81 -1.48 -9.83
C ILE A 315 -24.87 -0.68 -8.92
N THR A 316 -23.57 -0.98 -8.93
CA THR A 316 -22.58 -0.30 -8.08
C THR A 316 -22.47 1.18 -8.44
N VAL A 317 -22.39 1.50 -9.73
CA VAL A 317 -22.30 2.89 -10.21
C VAL A 317 -23.57 3.65 -9.83
N CYS A 318 -24.76 3.12 -10.16
CA CYS A 318 -26.03 3.75 -9.80
C CYS A 318 -26.12 3.99 -8.29
N ARG A 319 -25.84 2.98 -7.47
CA ARG A 319 -25.92 3.10 -6.01
C ARG A 319 -25.04 4.20 -5.45
N ILE A 320 -23.81 4.35 -5.96
CA ILE A 320 -22.89 5.40 -5.51
C ILE A 320 -23.36 6.78 -5.97
N ILE A 321 -23.86 6.90 -7.21
CA ILE A 321 -24.38 8.16 -7.75
C ILE A 321 -25.61 8.62 -6.96
N PHE A 322 -26.59 7.74 -6.76
CA PHE A 322 -27.79 8.05 -5.97
C PHE A 322 -27.46 8.43 -4.53
N ALA A 323 -26.48 7.77 -3.90
CA ALA A 323 -26.05 8.12 -2.55
C ALA A 323 -25.39 9.51 -2.44
N LEU A 324 -24.69 9.94 -3.49
CA LEU A 324 -24.00 11.23 -3.52
C LEU A 324 -24.88 12.39 -4.04
N PHE A 325 -25.91 12.07 -4.83
CA PHE A 325 -26.85 13.02 -5.41
C PHE A 325 -28.31 12.55 -5.20
N PRO A 326 -28.81 12.52 -3.95
CA PRO A 326 -30.14 11.98 -3.64
C PRO A 326 -31.32 12.83 -4.15
N TYR A 327 -31.09 14.11 -4.47
CA TYR A 327 -32.14 15.08 -4.84
C TYR A 327 -31.93 15.78 -6.19
N GLY A 328 -31.23 15.15 -7.15
CA GLY A 328 -31.03 15.81 -8.45
C GLY A 328 -30.64 14.87 -9.60
N PHE A 329 -31.59 14.70 -10.52
CA PHE A 329 -31.41 14.62 -11.97
C PHE A 329 -31.92 15.91 -12.59
#